data_AF-A0A3D6EMK5-F1
#
_entry.id   AF-A0A3D6EMK5-F1
#
_cell.length_a   1.000
_cell.length_b   1.000
_cell.length_c   1.000
_cell.angle_alpha   90.00
_cell.angle_beta   90.00
_cell.angle_gamma   90.00
#
_symmetry.space_group_name_H-M   'P 1'
#
loop_
_entity.id
_entity.type
_entity.pdbx_description
1 polymer ?
#
loop_
_entity_poly.entity_id
_entity_poly.type
_entity_poly.pdbx_seq_one_letter_code
_entity_poly.pdbx_strand_id
1 'polypeptide(L)'
;MSQTIDRPELSPAEWKLIQDLRSLPDAALRDRMQTSLGELLFFFRTPRCQGMGIEGFPCGDPRSSCEDCHQIWDMLDRVAERSKKA
;
A
#
# COMPACT_ATOMS: atom_id res chain seq x y z
N MET A 1 -12.44 -18.09 -24.67
CA MET A 1 -12.29 -16.63 -24.86
C MET A 1 -11.06 -16.21 -24.08
N SER A 2 -9.92 -15.99 -24.75
CA SER A 2 -8.71 -15.52 -24.09
C SER A 2 -8.93 -14.06 -23.73
N GLN A 3 -9.02 -13.77 -22.44
CA GLN A 3 -9.01 -12.39 -21.95
C GLN A 3 -7.64 -11.82 -22.32
N THR A 4 -7.61 -10.89 -23.28
CA THR A 4 -6.46 -10.03 -23.52
C THR A 4 -6.27 -9.23 -22.25
N ILE A 5 -5.30 -9.64 -21.43
CA ILE A 5 -4.85 -8.85 -20.29
C ILE A 5 -4.23 -7.60 -20.90
N ASP A 6 -4.97 -6.49 -20.85
CA ASP A 6 -4.44 -5.18 -21.20
C ASP A 6 -3.29 -4.91 -20.24
N ARG A 7 -2.05 -5.12 -20.71
CA ARG A 7 -0.85 -4.87 -19.91
C ARG A 7 -0.54 -3.39 -20.11
N PRO A 8 -0.80 -2.53 -19.11
CA PRO A 8 -0.44 -1.13 -19.23
C PRO A 8 1.06 -1.01 -19.51
N GLU A 9 1.43 -0.13 -20.43
CA GLU A 9 2.82 0.22 -20.63
C GLU A 9 3.36 0.87 -19.35
N LEU A 10 4.45 0.31 -18.84
CA LEU A 10 5.10 0.82 -17.64
C LEU A 10 6.08 1.93 -18.01
N SER A 11 6.05 3.01 -17.26
CA SER A 11 7.06 4.06 -17.30
C SER A 11 8.44 3.53 -16.90
N PRO A 12 9.53 4.23 -17.25
CA PRO A 12 10.88 3.85 -16.83
C PRO A 12 11.04 3.73 -15.31
N ALA A 13 10.35 4.57 -14.53
CA ALA A 13 10.39 4.54 -13.08
C ALA A 13 9.71 3.28 -12.50
N GLU A 14 8.57 2.90 -13.05
CA GLU A 14 7.87 1.66 -12.67
C GLU A 14 8.70 0.43 -13.03
N TRP A 15 9.34 0.44 -14.19
CA TRP A 15 10.28 -0.61 -14.59
C TRP A 15 11.44 -0.74 -13.61
N LYS A 16 12.05 0.39 -13.22
CA LYS A 16 13.14 0.39 -12.24
C LYS A 16 12.71 -0.18 -10.89
N LEU A 17 11.54 0.21 -10.39
CA LEU A 17 10.99 -0.33 -9.14
C LEU A 17 10.84 -1.86 -9.21
N ILE A 18 10.28 -2.39 -10.31
CA ILE A 18 10.13 -3.84 -10.49
C ILE A 18 11.48 -4.54 -10.53
N GLN A 19 12.49 -3.96 -11.20
CA GLN A 19 13.83 -4.51 -11.23
C GLN A 19 14.49 -4.52 -9.85
N ASP A 20 14.38 -3.43 -9.09
CA ASP A 20 14.93 -3.31 -7.74
C ASP A 20 14.28 -4.32 -6.78
N LEU A 21 12.97 -4.56 -6.89
CA LEU A 21 12.28 -5.58 -6.09
C LEU A 21 12.73 -7.01 -6.44
N ARG A 22 13.00 -7.29 -7.72
CA ARG A 22 13.44 -8.61 -8.18
C ARG A 22 14.91 -8.90 -7.84
N SER A 23 15.73 -7.87 -7.73
CA SER A 23 17.17 -7.99 -7.43
C SER A 23 17.47 -8.19 -5.94
N LEU A 24 16.45 -8.17 -5.07
CA LEU A 24 16.59 -8.49 -3.65
C LEU A 24 17.28 -9.87 -3.48
N PRO A 25 18.37 -9.95 -2.69
CA PRO A 25 19.27 -11.10 -2.69
C PRO A 25 18.69 -12.33 -1.97
N ASP A 26 17.83 -12.10 -0.98
CA ASP A 26 17.28 -13.16 -0.12
C ASP A 26 15.83 -13.50 -0.48
N ALA A 27 15.53 -14.80 -0.54
CA ALA A 27 14.19 -15.27 -0.90
C ALA A 27 13.13 -14.91 0.15
N ALA A 28 13.46 -15.04 1.44
CA ALA A 28 12.53 -14.69 2.51
C ALA A 28 12.26 -13.18 2.55
N LEU A 29 13.26 -12.35 2.24
CA LEU A 29 13.08 -10.90 2.10
C LEU A 29 12.17 -10.55 0.91
N ARG A 30 12.34 -11.22 -0.24
CA ARG A 30 11.45 -11.05 -1.40
C ARG A 30 10.01 -11.40 -1.05
N ASP A 31 9.79 -12.54 -0.42
CA ASP A 31 8.46 -12.99 -0.02
C ASP A 31 7.82 -12.00 0.96
N ARG A 32 8.58 -11.57 1.97
CA ARG A 32 8.12 -10.56 2.94
C ARG A 32 7.76 -9.24 2.27
N MET A 33 8.57 -8.79 1.30
CA MET A 33 8.31 -7.56 0.55
C MET A 33 7.06 -7.71 -0.32
N GLN A 34 6.89 -8.85 -0.99
CA GLN A 34 5.71 -9.14 -1.80
C GLN A 34 4.43 -9.14 -0.95
N THR A 35 4.43 -9.80 0.20
CA THR A 35 3.30 -9.77 1.15
C THR A 35 3.02 -8.35 1.60
N SER A 36 4.05 -7.61 2.02
CA SER A 36 3.89 -6.25 2.55
C SER A 36 3.34 -5.28 1.51
N LEU A 37 3.82 -5.34 0.26
CA LEU A 37 3.28 -4.55 -0.85
C LEU A 37 1.84 -4.94 -1.20
N GLY A 38 1.51 -6.25 -1.15
CA GLY A 38 0.16 -6.75 -1.35
C GLY A 38 -0.83 -6.20 -0.32
N GLU A 39 -0.48 -6.28 0.96
CA GLU A 39 -1.29 -5.72 2.06
C GLU A 39 -1.44 -4.21 1.95
N LEU A 40 -0.37 -3.49 1.60
CA LEU A 40 -0.42 -2.05 1.43
C LEU A 40 -1.32 -1.64 0.25
N LEU A 41 -1.24 -2.35 -0.88
CA LEU A 41 -2.13 -2.12 -2.03
C LEU A 41 -3.59 -2.45 -1.71
N PHE A 42 -3.82 -3.50 -0.94
CA PHE A 42 -5.16 -3.84 -0.44
C PHE A 42 -5.71 -2.70 0.43
N PHE A 43 -4.91 -2.20 1.37
CA PHE A 43 -5.27 -1.07 2.21
C PHE A 43 -5.57 0.19 1.37
N PHE A 44 -4.75 0.54 0.38
CA PHE A 44 -5.03 1.71 -0.46
C PHE A 44 -6.32 1.60 -1.27
N ARG A 45 -6.72 0.38 -1.65
CA ARG A 45 -8.01 0.12 -2.32
C ARG A 45 -9.19 0.17 -1.36
N THR A 46 -8.97 -0.12 -0.09
CA THR A 46 -10.00 -0.12 0.95
C THR A 46 -9.44 0.55 2.19
N PRO A 47 -9.29 1.88 2.19
CA PRO A 47 -8.57 2.61 3.23
C PRO A 47 -9.44 2.73 4.48
N ARG A 48 -9.69 1.62 5.16
CA ARG A 48 -10.46 1.57 6.40
C ARG A 48 -9.65 0.75 7.39
N CYS A 49 -9.64 1.15 8.66
CA CYS A 49 -9.16 0.29 9.71
C CYS A 49 -10.02 -0.98 9.76
N GLN A 50 -9.42 -2.12 10.11
CA GLN A 50 -10.17 -3.35 10.44
C GLN A 50 -10.77 -3.29 11.87
N GLY A 51 -10.59 -2.17 12.57
CA GLY A 51 -11.14 -1.93 13.90
C GLY A 51 -12.64 -1.63 13.87
N MET A 52 -13.30 -1.95 14.97
CA MET A 52 -14.64 -1.45 15.28
C MET A 52 -14.49 -0.13 16.05
N GLY A 53 -15.21 0.90 15.62
CA GLY A 53 -15.29 2.15 16.38
C GLY A 53 -15.94 1.92 17.75
N ILE A 54 -15.84 2.92 18.64
CA ILE A 54 -16.41 2.86 20.00
C ILE A 54 -17.92 2.58 20.02
N GLU A 55 -18.62 2.91 18.94
CA GLU A 55 -20.05 2.66 18.72
C GLU A 55 -20.36 1.24 18.19
N GLY A 56 -19.34 0.39 18.00
CA GLY A 56 -19.50 -0.97 17.47
C GLY A 56 -19.70 -1.07 15.95
N PHE A 57 -19.61 0.06 15.22
CA PHE A 57 -19.67 0.09 13.76
C PHE A 57 -18.27 0.03 13.15
N PRO A 58 -18.09 -0.62 11.97
CA PRO A 58 -16.81 -0.61 11.27
C PRO A 58 -16.39 0.83 10.93
N CYS A 59 -15.08 1.09 10.94
CA CYS A 59 -14.50 2.36 10.49
C CYS A 59 -15.13 2.84 9.17
N GLY A 60 -15.68 4.06 9.17
CA GLY A 60 -16.33 4.66 8.01
C GLY A 60 -15.33 5.27 7.04
N ASP A 61 -15.22 6.61 7.05
CA ASP A 61 -14.19 7.32 6.31
C ASP A 61 -12.87 7.27 7.10
N PRO A 62 -11.74 6.89 6.47
CA PRO A 62 -10.41 6.91 7.08
C PRO A 62 -10.02 8.21 7.81
N ARG A 63 -10.62 9.34 7.44
CA ARG A 63 -10.34 10.65 8.03
C ARG A 63 -11.22 10.98 9.23
N SER A 64 -12.30 10.25 9.48
CA SER A 64 -13.38 10.76 10.33
C SER A 64 -13.68 10.01 11.62
N SER A 65 -13.15 8.81 11.88
CA SER A 65 -13.80 7.98 12.92
C SER A 65 -12.98 6.99 13.75
N CYS A 66 -11.66 6.82 13.57
CA CYS A 66 -10.87 6.09 14.57
C CYS A 66 -9.40 6.52 14.64
N GLU A 67 -8.82 6.36 15.83
CA GLU A 67 -7.42 6.69 16.13
C GLU A 67 -6.45 5.86 15.27
N ASP A 68 -6.71 4.56 15.07
CA ASP A 68 -5.86 3.69 14.25
C ASP A 68 -5.83 4.13 12.77
N CYS A 69 -6.97 4.56 12.23
CA CYS A 69 -7.08 5.15 10.90
C CYS A 69 -6.23 6.42 10.80
N HIS A 70 -6.35 7.32 11.79
CA HIS A 70 -5.58 8.56 11.83
C HIS A 70 -4.08 8.30 11.86
N GLN A 71 -3.61 7.36 12.69
CA GLN A 71 -2.19 7.01 12.79
C GLN A 71 -1.63 6.49 11.45
N ILE A 72 -2.39 5.66 10.72
CA ILE A 72 -1.97 5.16 9.41
C ILE A 72 -1.84 6.29 8.39
N TRP A 73 -2.80 7.23 8.35
CA TRP A 73 -2.75 8.36 7.43
C TRP A 73 -1.62 9.35 7.77
N ASP A 74 -1.43 9.65 9.05
CA ASP A 74 -0.30 10.46 9.51
C ASP A 74 1.04 9.84 9.09
N MET A 75 1.17 8.52 9.17
CA MET A 75 2.36 7.82 8.73
C MET A 75 2.57 7.96 7.22
N LEU A 76 1.51 7.82 6.42
CA LEU A 76 1.56 7.98 4.96
C LEU A 76 1.97 9.40 4.57
N ASP A 77 1.40 10.42 5.22
CA ASP A 77 1.75 11.82 4.99
C ASP A 77 3.22 12.09 5.32
N ARG A 78 3.72 11.56 6.45
CA ARG A 78 5.14 11.66 6.81
C ARG A 78 6.06 10.97 5.79
N VAL A 79 5.65 9.85 5.21
CA VAL A 79 6.41 9.16 4.14
C VAL A 79 6.45 10.03 2.89
N ALA A 80 5.29 10.59 2.49
CA ALA A 80 5.19 11.48 1.33
C ALA A 80 6.09 12.71 1.48
N GLU A 81 6.09 13.35 2.66
CA GLU A 81 6.95 14.52 2.93
C GLU A 81 8.45 14.20 2.86
N ARG A 82 8.87 12.99 3.24
CA ARG A 82 10.27 12.58 3.08
C ARG A 82 10.64 12.39 1.61
N SER A 83 9.73 11.83 0.81
CA SER A 83 9.98 11.62 -0.63
C SER A 83 10.10 12.93 -1.43
N LYS A 84 9.50 14.02 -0.95
CA LYS A 84 9.63 15.36 -1.57
C LYS A 84 10.98 16.03 -1.29
N LYS A 85 11.71 15.57 -0.27
CA LYS A 85 13.00 16.13 0.17
C LYS A 85 14.21 15.33 -0.33
N ALA A 86 13.97 14.22 -1.03
CA ALA A 86 14.98 13.31 -1.56
C ALA A 86 15.27 13.58 -3.04
#